data_AF-A0A959C9F9-F1
#
_entry.id   AF-A0A959C9F9-F1
#
_cell.length_a   1.000
_cell.length_b   1.000
_cell.length_c   1.000
_cell.angle_alpha   90.00
_cell.angle_beta   90.00
_cell.angle_gamma   90.00
#
_symmetry.space_group_name_H-M   'P 1'
#
loop_
_entity.id
_entity.type
_entity.pdbx_description
1 polymer ?
#
loop_
_entity_poly.entity_id
_entity_poly.type
_entity_poly.pdbx_seq_one_letter_code
_entity_poly.pdbx_strand_id
1 'polypeptide(L)'
;MSAFPTNSPFKLLQPYDKEDAGIFLGRETETRQMTELLLRGKFLLVYGASGTGKTSIIQCGLPGMFSPRDWLPIIVRRNANFIDSMREQVLGQYSRRYALRYPGREPDIPENLSLRDAVKRLFKIAYVPVYLILDQ
;
A
#
# COMPACT_ATOMS: atom_id res chain seq x y z
N MET A 1 -26.06 -14.72 -1.89
CA MET A 1 -24.80 -15.28 -2.41
C MET A 1 -24.95 -15.43 -3.91
N SER A 2 -24.52 -14.47 -4.73
CA SER A 2 -24.53 -14.65 -6.19
C SER A 2 -23.32 -15.47 -6.59
N ALA A 3 -23.56 -16.59 -7.25
CA ALA A 3 -22.53 -17.44 -7.83
C ALA A 3 -21.84 -16.68 -8.98
N PHE A 4 -20.67 -16.12 -8.70
CA PHE A 4 -19.82 -15.53 -9.73
C PHE A 4 -19.15 -16.64 -10.53
N PRO A 5 -18.98 -16.49 -11.85
CA PRO A 5 -18.16 -17.42 -12.63
C PRO A 5 -16.74 -17.39 -12.09
N THR A 6 -16.24 -18.53 -11.64
CA THR A 6 -14.90 -18.68 -11.04
C THR A 6 -13.75 -18.34 -12.00
N ASN A 7 -14.03 -18.18 -13.30
CA ASN A 7 -13.07 -17.85 -14.37
C ASN A 7 -13.40 -16.56 -15.14
N SER A 8 -14.23 -15.66 -14.58
CA SER A 8 -14.47 -14.36 -15.21
C SER A 8 -13.26 -13.42 -14.99
N PRO A 9 -12.70 -12.79 -16.04
CA PRO A 9 -11.69 -11.75 -15.86
C PRO A 9 -12.29 -10.47 -15.24
N PHE A 10 -13.61 -10.31 -15.25
CA PHE A 10 -14.28 -9.13 -14.72
C PHE A 10 -14.65 -9.31 -13.24
N LYS A 11 -14.08 -8.45 -12.38
CA LYS A 11 -14.28 -8.46 -10.92
C LYS A 11 -15.38 -7.51 -10.41
N LEU A 12 -16.21 -6.94 -11.30
CA LEU A 12 -17.26 -5.97 -10.98
C LEU A 12 -16.74 -4.79 -10.13
N LEU A 13 -17.17 -4.70 -8.86
CA LEU A 13 -16.79 -3.65 -7.91
C LEU A 13 -15.59 -4.03 -7.04
N GLN A 14 -15.11 -5.28 -7.12
CA GLN A 14 -13.91 -5.65 -6.40
C GLN A 14 -12.70 -5.01 -7.10
N PRO A 15 -11.76 -4.43 -6.33
CA PRO A 15 -10.54 -3.91 -6.92
C PRO A 15 -9.71 -5.08 -7.49
N TYR A 16 -8.96 -4.78 -8.53
CA TYR A 16 -7.89 -5.66 -8.98
C TYR A 16 -6.69 -5.52 -8.04
N ASP A 17 -6.04 -6.63 -7.72
CA ASP A 17 -4.85 -6.71 -6.88
C ASP A 17 -3.64 -7.21 -7.67
N LYS A 18 -2.53 -7.46 -6.99
CA LYS A 18 -1.27 -7.86 -7.64
C LYS A 18 -1.42 -9.22 -8.34
N GLU A 19 -2.27 -10.09 -7.80
CA GLU A 19 -2.53 -11.43 -8.29
C GLU A 19 -3.31 -11.39 -9.62
N ASP A 20 -4.05 -10.32 -9.88
CA ASP A 20 -4.80 -10.12 -11.12
C ASP A 20 -3.99 -9.44 -12.26
N ALA A 21 -2.68 -9.25 -12.11
CA ALA A 21 -1.88 -8.49 -13.09
C ALA A 21 -1.99 -9.02 -14.54
N GLY A 22 -2.23 -10.32 -14.73
CA GLY A 22 -2.41 -10.92 -16.06
C GLY A 22 -3.72 -10.55 -16.77
N ILE A 23 -4.71 -10.00 -16.05
CA ILE A 23 -6.02 -9.61 -16.58
C ILE A 23 -6.32 -8.10 -16.38
N PHE A 24 -5.39 -7.35 -15.81
CA PHE A 24 -5.51 -5.90 -15.62
C PHE A 24 -5.00 -5.13 -16.84
N LEU A 25 -5.92 -4.78 -17.75
CA LEU A 25 -5.62 -4.17 -19.05
C LEU A 25 -6.18 -2.75 -19.18
N GLY A 26 -5.56 -1.94 -20.05
CA GLY A 26 -6.09 -0.64 -20.49
C GLY A 26 -5.84 0.52 -19.52
N ARG A 27 -4.95 0.34 -18.55
CA ARG A 27 -4.54 1.35 -17.55
C ARG A 27 -3.04 1.60 -17.53
N GLU A 28 -2.35 1.21 -18.60
CA GLU A 28 -0.89 1.29 -18.70
C GLU A 28 -0.43 2.74 -18.69
N THR A 29 -1.17 3.63 -19.36
CA THR A 29 -0.85 5.06 -19.43
C THR A 29 -1.02 5.73 -18.06
N GLU A 30 -2.14 5.52 -17.40
CA GLU A 30 -2.42 6.08 -16.07
C GLU A 30 -1.45 5.54 -15.02
N THR A 31 -1.11 4.24 -15.09
CA THR A 31 -0.14 3.61 -14.20
C THR A 31 1.25 4.23 -14.38
N ARG A 32 1.68 4.46 -15.63
CA ARG A 32 2.96 5.12 -15.93
C ARG A 32 2.98 6.56 -15.41
N GLN A 33 1.95 7.36 -15.70
CA GLN A 33 1.83 8.75 -15.25
C GLN A 33 1.84 8.85 -13.72
N MET A 34 1.06 8.01 -13.04
CA MET A 34 1.03 7.94 -11.57
C MET A 34 2.42 7.66 -10.99
N THR A 35 3.14 6.71 -11.59
CA THR A 35 4.50 6.34 -11.17
C THR A 35 5.47 7.50 -11.37
N GLU A 36 5.46 8.16 -12.52
CA GLU A 36 6.31 9.33 -12.80
C GLU A 36 6.06 10.48 -11.80
N LEU A 37 4.80 10.73 -11.46
CA LEU A 37 4.45 11.74 -10.47
C LEU A 37 4.95 11.36 -9.07
N LEU A 38 4.80 10.08 -8.68
CA LEU A 38 5.32 9.58 -7.41
C LEU A 38 6.85 9.63 -7.32
N LEU A 39 7.56 9.43 -8.42
CA LEU A 39 9.03 9.54 -8.43
C LEU A 39 9.52 10.99 -8.32
N ARG A 40 8.70 11.97 -8.73
CA ARG A 40 9.03 13.41 -8.67
C ARG A 40 8.57 14.09 -7.39
N GLY A 41 7.65 13.47 -6.65
CA GLY A 41 7.00 14.06 -5.47
C GLY A 41 7.04 13.15 -4.25
N LYS A 42 6.56 13.67 -3.11
CA LYS A 42 6.35 12.89 -1.87
C LYS A 42 4.88 12.65 -1.57
N PHE A 43 4.00 13.20 -2.41
CA PHE A 43 2.56 13.20 -2.21
C PHE A 43 1.87 13.16 -3.58
N LEU A 44 0.86 12.31 -3.70
CA LEU A 44 0.01 12.21 -4.88
C LEU A 44 -1.44 12.03 -4.43
N LEU A 45 -2.35 12.82 -5.02
CA LEU A 45 -3.78 12.67 -4.83
C LEU A 45 -4.38 12.01 -6.08
N VAL A 46 -5.03 10.86 -5.90
CA VAL A 46 -5.77 10.16 -6.95
C VAL A 46 -7.27 10.34 -6.69
N TYR A 47 -7.99 10.94 -7.63
CA TYR A 47 -9.42 11.22 -7.50
C TYR A 47 -10.18 10.87 -8.80
N GLY A 48 -11.51 10.77 -8.69
CA GLY A 48 -12.39 10.37 -9.80
C GLY A 48 -13.65 9.69 -9.30
N ALA A 49 -14.65 9.53 -10.17
CA ALA A 49 -15.95 8.95 -9.80
C ALA A 49 -15.83 7.57 -9.13
N SER A 50 -16.81 7.19 -8.33
CA SER A 50 -16.83 5.84 -7.72
C SER A 50 -16.84 4.76 -8.80
N GLY A 51 -16.19 3.61 -8.53
CA GLY A 51 -16.12 2.50 -9.49
C GLY A 51 -15.19 2.70 -10.70
N THR A 52 -14.47 3.83 -10.81
CA THR A 52 -13.54 4.08 -11.93
C THR A 52 -12.23 3.29 -11.90
N GLY A 53 -12.01 2.47 -10.85
CA GLY A 53 -10.83 1.61 -10.74
C GLY A 53 -9.59 2.25 -10.09
N LYS A 54 -9.75 3.33 -9.32
CA LYS A 54 -8.64 4.01 -8.61
C LYS A 54 -7.86 3.05 -7.70
N THR A 55 -8.59 2.31 -6.86
CA THR A 55 -8.00 1.31 -5.96
C THR A 55 -7.32 0.20 -6.75
N SER A 56 -7.90 -0.24 -7.87
CA SER A 56 -7.31 -1.23 -8.77
C SER A 56 -5.98 -0.74 -9.38
N ILE A 57 -5.90 0.51 -9.83
CA ILE A 57 -4.66 1.09 -10.33
C ILE A 57 -3.57 1.12 -9.24
N ILE A 58 -3.94 1.43 -7.99
CA ILE A 58 -2.99 1.47 -6.86
C ILE A 58 -2.58 0.07 -6.40
N GLN A 59 -3.48 -0.91 -6.41
CA GLN A 59 -3.23 -2.26 -5.87
C GLN A 59 -2.70 -3.25 -6.90
N CYS A 60 -3.01 -3.06 -8.18
CA CYS A 60 -2.56 -3.92 -9.28
C CYS A 60 -1.51 -3.22 -10.17
N GLY A 61 -1.81 -2.01 -10.65
CA GLY A 61 -0.95 -1.29 -11.58
C GLY A 61 0.37 -0.84 -10.95
N LEU A 62 0.28 -0.10 -9.84
CA LEU A 62 1.44 0.52 -9.19
C LEU A 62 2.50 -0.49 -8.74
N PRO A 63 2.17 -1.64 -8.11
CA PRO A 63 3.18 -2.62 -7.71
C PRO A 63 3.96 -3.22 -8.88
N GLY A 64 3.38 -3.27 -10.09
CA GLY A 64 4.07 -3.72 -11.30
C GLY A 64 5.18 -2.78 -11.77
N MET A 65 5.23 -1.55 -11.25
CA MET A 65 6.19 -0.52 -11.66
C MET A 65 7.44 -0.46 -10.78
N PHE A 66 7.45 -1.17 -9.65
CA PHE A 66 8.57 -1.16 -8.70
C PHE A 66 9.18 -2.55 -8.54
N SER A 67 10.50 -2.60 -8.37
CA SER A 67 11.15 -3.79 -7.84
C SER A 67 10.66 -4.05 -6.40
N PRO A 68 10.59 -5.30 -5.93
CA PRO A 68 10.34 -5.61 -4.52
C PRO A 68 11.31 -4.94 -3.53
N ARG A 69 12.45 -4.42 -4.02
CA ARG A 69 13.46 -3.70 -3.24
C ARG A 69 13.28 -2.18 -3.23
N ASP A 70 12.32 -1.64 -3.97
CA ASP A 70 12.17 -0.19 -4.13
C ASP A 70 10.86 0.35 -3.52
N TRP A 71 10.03 -0.53 -2.95
CA TRP A 71 8.66 -0.19 -2.57
C TRP A 71 8.15 -1.04 -1.39
N LEU A 72 7.75 -0.36 -0.32
CA LEU A 72 6.96 -0.94 0.77
C LEU A 72 5.59 -0.24 0.85
N PRO A 73 4.51 -0.86 0.36
CA PRO A 73 3.17 -0.30 0.47
C PRO A 73 2.63 -0.51 1.88
N ILE A 74 2.06 0.54 2.46
CA ILE A 74 1.26 0.46 3.69
C ILE A 74 -0.10 1.05 3.36
N ILE A 75 -1.09 0.18 3.21
CA ILE A 75 -2.48 0.59 2.99
C ILE A 75 -3.07 0.98 4.33
N VAL A 76 -3.57 2.21 4.41
CA VAL A 76 -4.21 2.78 5.59
C VAL A 76 -5.63 3.15 5.23
N ARG A 77 -6.58 2.45 5.83
CA ARG A 77 -7.99 2.86 5.83
C ARG A 77 -8.26 3.75 7.02
N ARG A 78 -9.19 4.70 6.87
CA ARG A 78 -9.49 5.69 7.90
C ARG A 78 -9.90 5.09 9.25
N ASN A 79 -10.71 4.03 9.24
CA ASN A 79 -11.44 3.54 10.41
C ASN A 79 -12.09 4.72 11.17
N ALA A 80 -11.85 4.87 12.48
CA ALA A 80 -12.30 6.02 13.26
C ALA A 80 -11.46 7.29 13.01
N ASN A 81 -10.13 7.14 12.90
CA ASN A 81 -9.16 8.23 12.74
C ASN A 81 -7.96 7.79 11.87
N PHE A 82 -7.60 8.61 10.88
CA PHE A 82 -6.45 8.37 10.01
C PHE A 82 -5.12 8.32 10.77
N ILE A 83 -4.90 9.18 11.76
CA ILE A 83 -3.63 9.25 12.49
C ILE A 83 -3.39 7.95 13.26
N ASP A 84 -4.42 7.48 13.96
CA ASP A 84 -4.37 6.25 14.74
C ASP A 84 -4.21 5.04 13.82
N SER A 85 -4.97 5.00 12.72
CA SER A 85 -4.85 3.93 11.71
C SER A 85 -3.46 3.93 11.04
N MET A 86 -2.90 5.09 10.70
CA MET A 86 -1.53 5.18 10.18
C MET A 86 -0.51 4.66 11.20
N ARG A 87 -0.66 5.07 12.47
CA ARG A 87 0.23 4.64 13.55
C ARG A 87 0.19 3.12 13.72
N GLU A 88 -1.00 2.55 13.80
CA GLU A 88 -1.22 1.12 13.95
C GLU A 88 -0.60 0.34 12.78
N GLN A 89 -0.87 0.74 11.54
CA GLN A 89 -0.34 0.04 10.36
C GLN A 89 1.19 0.15 10.25
N VAL A 90 1.75 1.33 10.51
CA VAL A 90 3.22 1.53 10.48
C VAL A 90 3.91 0.71 11.57
N LEU A 91 3.39 0.74 12.81
CA LEU A 91 3.97 -0.03 13.91
C LEU A 91 3.79 -1.53 13.71
N GLY A 92 2.64 -1.99 13.20
CA GLY A 92 2.42 -3.39 12.85
C GLY A 92 3.43 -3.90 11.82
N GLN A 93 3.69 -3.12 10.75
CA GLN A 93 4.70 -3.44 9.75
C GLN A 93 6.12 -3.44 10.34
N TYR A 94 6.42 -2.49 11.22
CA TYR A 94 7.71 -2.44 11.92
C TYR A 94 7.92 -3.67 12.81
N SER A 95 6.96 -3.99 13.68
CA SER A 95 7.03 -5.14 14.59
C SER A 95 7.16 -6.46 13.83
N ARG A 96 6.38 -6.64 12.74
CA ARG A 96 6.49 -7.84 11.89
C ARG A 96 7.88 -8.00 11.31
N ARG A 97 8.46 -6.92 10.77
CA ARG A 97 9.81 -6.95 10.19
C ARG A 97 10.89 -7.10 11.26
N TYR A 98 10.68 -6.54 12.44
CA TYR A 98 11.58 -6.69 13.57
C TYR A 98 11.65 -8.14 14.03
N ALA A 99 10.51 -8.80 14.23
CA ALA A 99 10.47 -10.21 14.62
C ALA A 99 11.17 -11.12 13.60
N LEU A 100 11.03 -10.84 12.30
CA LEU A 100 11.73 -11.59 11.24
C LEU A 100 13.25 -11.38 11.26
N ARG A 101 13.72 -10.18 11.61
CA ARG A 101 15.15 -9.84 11.62
C ARG A 101 15.85 -10.22 12.93
N TYR A 102 15.13 -10.19 14.04
CA TYR A 102 15.62 -10.48 15.38
C TYR A 102 14.69 -11.48 16.10
N PRO A 103 14.72 -12.77 15.72
CA PRO A 103 13.87 -13.77 16.35
C PRO A 103 14.07 -13.84 17.88
N GLY A 104 12.97 -13.90 18.63
CA GLY A 104 12.98 -13.96 20.09
C GLY A 104 13.28 -12.63 20.81
N ARG A 105 13.39 -11.51 20.07
CA ARG A 105 13.48 -10.17 20.65
C ARG A 105 12.23 -9.38 20.37
N GLU A 106 11.83 -8.57 21.34
CA GLU A 106 10.77 -7.59 21.16
C GLU A 106 11.34 -6.23 20.73
N PRO A 107 10.64 -5.49 19.86
CA PRO A 107 11.02 -4.13 19.53
C PRO A 107 10.74 -3.20 20.71
N ASP A 108 11.74 -2.41 21.11
CA ASP A 108 11.55 -1.31 22.05
C ASP A 108 10.74 -0.19 21.37
N ILE A 109 9.48 0.00 21.76
CA ILE A 109 8.57 1.02 21.20
C ILE A 109 8.08 1.91 22.35
N PRO A 110 8.64 3.12 22.50
CA PRO A 110 8.17 4.07 23.52
C PRO A 110 6.69 4.44 23.31
N GLU A 111 5.94 4.60 24.41
CA GLU A 111 4.52 4.97 24.37
C GLU A 111 4.29 6.26 23.56
N ASN A 112 5.16 7.25 23.74
CA ASN A 112 5.10 8.57 23.11
C ASN A 112 5.85 8.67 21.77
N LEU A 113 6.21 7.53 21.14
CA LEU A 113 6.91 7.54 19.85
C LEU A 113 6.11 8.31 18.81
N SER A 114 6.70 9.28 18.11
CA SER A 114 5.99 10.04 17.07
C SER A 114 5.73 9.18 15.82
N LEU A 115 4.68 9.49 15.04
CA LEU A 115 4.44 8.80 13.75
C LEU A 115 5.63 8.95 12.81
N ARG A 116 6.26 10.13 12.79
CA ARG A 116 7.48 10.40 12.01
C ARG A 116 8.60 9.43 12.39
N ASP A 117 8.83 9.22 13.68
CA ASP A 117 9.90 8.33 14.13
C ASP A 117 9.56 6.86 13.96
N ALA A 118 8.28 6.49 14.06
CA ALA A 118 7.80 5.16 13.69
C ALA A 118 8.09 4.86 12.20
N VAL A 119 7.77 5.80 11.29
CA VAL A 119 8.08 5.66 9.86
C VAL A 119 9.60 5.59 9.63
N LYS A 120 10.40 6.41 10.32
CA LYS A 120 11.87 6.34 10.23
C LYS A 120 12.42 4.99 10.69
N ARG A 121 11.89 4.43 11.79
CA ARG A 121 12.29 3.11 12.30
C ARG A 121 11.92 2.01 11.31
N LEU A 122 10.72 2.09 10.73
CA LEU A 122 10.29 1.17 9.68
C LEU A 122 11.19 1.24 8.45
N PHE A 123 11.51 2.45 7.97
CA PHE A 123 12.45 2.65 6.87
C PHE A 123 13.82 2.03 7.17
N LYS A 124 14.37 2.27 8.37
CA LYS A 124 15.67 1.73 8.80
C LYS A 124 15.72 0.20 8.83
N ILE A 125 14.61 -0.48 9.15
CA ILE A 125 14.60 -1.95 9.18
C ILE A 125 14.25 -2.55 7.82
N ALA A 126 13.40 -1.89 7.04
CA ALA A 126 12.97 -2.36 5.73
C ALA A 126 14.02 -2.13 4.65
N TYR A 127 14.86 -1.09 4.78
CA TYR A 127 15.86 -0.66 3.79
C TYR A 127 15.26 -0.36 2.40
N VAL A 128 13.97 -0.03 2.35
CA VAL A 128 13.26 0.33 1.12
C VAL A 128 12.34 1.54 1.39
N PRO A 129 12.04 2.38 0.39
CA PRO A 129 11.09 3.48 0.53
C PRO A 129 9.72 3.02 1.02
N VAL A 130 9.17 3.75 2.00
CA VAL A 130 7.84 3.48 2.58
C VAL A 130 6.80 4.35 1.88
N TYR A 131 5.79 3.72 1.29
CA TYR A 131 4.67 4.39 0.64
C TYR A 131 3.39 4.20 1.45
N LEU A 132 2.92 5.30 2.06
CA LEU A 132 1.65 5.32 2.78
C LEU A 132 0.53 5.57 1.77
N ILE A 133 -0.34 4.57 1.58
CA ILE A 133 -1.51 4.64 0.70
C ILE A 133 -2.72 4.89 1.59
N LEU A 134 -3.27 6.10 1.52
CA LEU A 134 -4.45 6.48 2.29
C LEU A 134 -5.70 6.24 1.45
N ASP A 135 -6.53 5.30 1.90
CA ASP A 135 -7.81 4.96 1.26
C ASP A 135 -8.97 5.33 2.19
N GLN A 136 -10.11 5.73 1.60
CA GLN A 136 -11.28 6.20 2.35
C GLN A 136 -12.08 5.06 2.96
#